data_AF-A0A837I1G8-F1
#
_entry.id   AF-A0A837I1G8-F1
#
_cell.length_a   1.000
_cell.length_b   1.000
_cell.length_c   1.000
_cell.angle_alpha   90.00
_cell.angle_beta   90.00
_cell.angle_gamma   90.00
#
_symmetry.space_group_name_H-M   'P 1'
#
loop_
_entity.id
_entity.type
_entity.pdbx_description
1 polymer ?
#
loop_
_entity_poly.entity_id
_entity_poly.type
_entity_poly.pdbx_seq_one_letter_code
_entity_poly.pdbx_strand_id
1 'polypeptide(L)'
;MVCGNEKNMEMMNLQEILGLPILLDKQKLDLIFDGDFAPMKKFERELNELNPFLRDSDSQSGPDPVYYVWRGVYLKNDKEKMKNSGLRLDLTLMPPGKIGNEFVKTAGHYHLQYPEMYFILCGRAHILTQLYKKNPKIIEIVHLTEASAGEQVFIPRGFGHNTINVFDKPLVFATLADEKLEDDYESYKNNRGASYYFLTKNGQVDIVKNPNYDSIPELKKTPAEKASAGAWRNWNTRTLQERMDESH
;
A
#
# COMPACT_ATOMS: atom_id res chain seq x y z
N MET A 1 24.96 -24.56 32.30
CA MET A 1 24.23 -25.12 31.15
C MET A 1 23.42 -23.98 30.57
N VAL A 2 23.95 -23.32 29.54
CA VAL A 2 23.29 -22.19 28.89
C VAL A 2 22.40 -22.78 27.80
N CYS A 3 21.11 -22.98 28.10
CA CYS A 3 20.12 -23.22 27.06
C CYS A 3 19.65 -21.87 26.55
N GLY A 4 20.39 -21.33 25.57
CA GLY A 4 19.88 -20.25 24.73
C GLY A 4 18.73 -20.80 23.91
N ASN A 5 17.51 -20.37 24.23
CA ASN A 5 16.40 -20.44 23.29
C ASN A 5 16.65 -19.39 22.21
N GLU A 6 17.48 -19.73 21.23
CA GLU A 6 17.43 -19.05 19.93
C GLU A 6 16.07 -19.40 19.32
N LYS A 7 15.07 -18.57 19.58
CA LYS A 7 13.85 -18.56 18.75
C LYS A 7 14.33 -18.32 17.33
N ASN A 8 14.24 -19.34 16.47
CA ASN A 8 14.52 -19.22 15.04
C ASN A 8 13.76 -18.00 14.50
N MET A 9 14.51 -16.94 14.20
CA MET A 9 13.97 -15.67 13.71
C MET A 9 13.61 -15.88 12.25
N GLU A 10 12.31 -15.87 11.92
CA GLU A 10 11.86 -16.05 10.52
C GLU A 10 12.09 -14.75 9.74
N MET A 11 13.34 -14.55 9.35
CA MET A 11 13.80 -13.38 8.61
C MET A 11 13.61 -13.59 7.11
N MET A 12 13.06 -12.59 6.43
CA MET A 12 12.98 -12.58 4.97
C MET A 12 13.76 -11.42 4.40
N ASN A 13 14.65 -11.70 3.46
CA ASN A 13 15.44 -10.67 2.78
C ASN A 13 14.60 -10.01 1.68
N LEU A 14 14.45 -8.68 1.74
CA LEU A 14 13.74 -7.89 0.73
C LEU A 14 14.68 -7.27 -0.33
N GLN A 15 16.00 -7.41 -0.14
CA GLN A 15 17.03 -6.81 -1.00
C GLN A 15 16.98 -7.34 -2.43
N GLU A 16 16.61 -8.59 -2.65
CA GLU A 16 16.54 -9.16 -4.00
C GLU A 16 15.50 -8.46 -4.88
N ILE A 17 14.44 -7.93 -4.29
CA ILE A 17 13.38 -7.21 -5.02
C ILE A 17 13.62 -5.70 -4.95
N LEU A 18 13.86 -5.15 -3.76
CA LEU A 18 13.98 -3.71 -3.56
C LEU A 18 15.39 -3.17 -3.87
N GLY A 19 16.42 -4.02 -3.87
CA GLY A 19 17.81 -3.62 -3.98
C GLY A 19 18.31 -2.82 -2.77
N LEU A 20 17.61 -2.83 -1.64
CA LEU A 20 18.02 -2.20 -0.37
C LEU A 20 18.21 -3.29 0.68
N PRO A 21 19.23 -3.21 1.55
CA PRO A 21 19.49 -4.24 2.55
C PRO A 21 18.49 -4.12 3.70
N ILE A 22 17.29 -4.67 3.48
CA ILE A 22 16.17 -4.64 4.41
C ILE A 22 15.69 -6.06 4.63
N LEU A 23 15.47 -6.40 5.90
CA LEU A 23 14.93 -7.68 6.31
C LEU A 23 13.56 -7.47 6.95
N LEU A 24 12.62 -8.36 6.65
CA LEU A 24 11.35 -8.48 7.37
C LEU A 24 11.51 -9.50 8.50
N ASP A 25 11.30 -9.08 9.74
CA ASP A 25 11.07 -9.99 10.87
C ASP A 25 9.58 -10.34 10.88
N LYS A 26 9.24 -11.53 10.36
CA LYS A 26 7.84 -11.95 10.24
C LYS A 26 7.17 -12.21 11.59
N GLN A 27 7.94 -12.50 12.63
CA GLN A 27 7.40 -12.79 13.97
C GLN A 27 7.07 -11.49 14.70
N LYS A 28 7.97 -10.50 14.63
CA LYS A 28 7.74 -9.19 15.26
C LYS A 28 6.93 -8.24 14.42
N LEU A 29 6.72 -8.57 13.14
CA LEU A 29 6.08 -7.68 12.15
C LEU A 29 6.77 -6.31 12.13
N ASP A 30 8.09 -6.34 11.90
CA ASP A 30 8.92 -5.13 11.82
C ASP A 30 9.95 -5.25 10.69
N LEU A 31 10.46 -4.10 10.26
CA LEU A 31 11.52 -4.02 9.24
C LEU A 31 12.86 -3.67 9.88
N ILE A 32 13.88 -4.45 9.56
CA ILE A 32 15.26 -4.25 9.98
C ILE A 32 16.04 -3.65 8.80
N PHE A 33 16.59 -2.46 9.01
CA PHE A 33 17.34 -1.70 8.03
C PHE A 33 18.84 -1.95 8.21
N ASP A 34 19.36 -2.96 7.51
CA ASP A 34 20.73 -3.46 7.64
C ASP A 34 21.71 -2.71 6.71
N GLY A 35 21.93 -1.42 6.99
CA GLY A 35 22.82 -0.59 6.19
C GLY A 35 22.89 0.86 6.66
N ASP A 36 23.67 1.68 5.96
CA ASP A 36 23.81 3.11 6.27
C ASP A 36 22.66 3.93 5.65
N PHE A 37 21.46 3.76 6.21
CA PHE A 37 20.26 4.48 5.79
C PHE A 37 20.28 5.95 6.25
N ALA A 38 19.71 6.82 5.42
CA ALA A 38 19.40 8.18 5.85
C ALA A 38 18.33 8.15 6.97
N PRO A 39 18.26 9.18 7.83
CA PRO A 39 17.19 9.29 8.82
C PRO A 39 15.83 9.24 8.13
N MET A 40 14.96 8.34 8.60
CA MET A 40 13.61 8.14 8.07
C MET A 40 12.60 8.20 9.21
N LYS A 41 11.34 8.48 8.89
CA LYS A 41 10.25 8.52 9.88
C LYS A 41 9.42 7.25 9.77
N LYS A 42 9.20 6.57 10.89
CA LYS A 42 8.22 5.49 11.04
C LYS A 42 6.91 6.09 11.52
N PHE A 43 5.82 5.74 10.86
CA PHE A 43 4.46 6.06 11.23
C PHE A 43 3.71 4.77 11.47
N GLU A 44 2.77 4.82 12.40
CA GLU A 44 1.89 3.72 12.75
C GLU A 44 0.48 4.22 12.48
N ARG A 45 -0.33 3.44 11.77
CA ARG A 45 -1.75 3.74 11.62
C ARG A 45 -2.51 2.99 12.69
N GLU A 46 -2.98 3.70 13.69
CA GLU A 46 -3.80 3.13 14.75
C GLU A 46 -5.20 2.76 14.21
N LEU A 47 -5.83 1.78 14.86
CA LEU A 47 -7.18 1.35 14.51
C LEU A 47 -8.21 2.50 14.60
N ASN A 48 -8.09 3.34 15.63
CA ASN A 48 -8.99 4.48 15.84
C ASN A 48 -8.94 5.50 14.67
N GLU A 49 -7.78 5.66 14.02
CA GLU A 49 -7.58 6.55 12.88
C GLU A 49 -8.23 6.00 11.61
N LEU A 50 -8.37 4.68 11.53
CA LEU A 50 -9.02 3.96 10.43
C LEU A 50 -10.53 3.89 10.56
N ASN A 51 -11.09 3.99 11.77
CA ASN A 51 -12.55 3.92 12.00
C ASN A 51 -13.41 4.76 11.04
N PRO A 52 -13.04 5.99 10.67
CA PRO A 52 -13.79 6.78 9.68
C PRO A 52 -13.81 6.19 8.25
N PHE A 53 -12.95 5.22 7.97
CA PHE A 53 -12.75 4.59 6.65
C PHE A 53 -13.27 3.15 6.60
N LEU A 54 -13.80 2.62 7.70
CA LEU A 54 -14.33 1.26 7.79
C LEU A 54 -15.83 1.25 7.52
N ARG A 55 -16.33 0.11 7.04
CA ARG A 55 -17.78 -0.12 6.95
C ARG A 55 -18.46 0.07 8.30
N ASP A 56 -17.89 -0.57 9.32
CA ASP A 56 -18.34 -0.49 10.71
C ASP A 56 -17.43 0.49 11.47
N SER A 57 -17.94 1.69 11.73
CA SER A 57 -17.15 2.85 12.18
C SER A 57 -16.72 2.81 13.64
N ASP A 58 -17.09 1.78 14.40
CA ASP A 58 -16.84 1.60 15.81
C ASP A 58 -16.14 0.26 16.12
N SER A 59 -15.45 -0.32 15.13
CA SER A 59 -14.68 -1.54 15.36
C SER A 59 -13.60 -1.31 16.41
N GLN A 60 -13.61 -2.17 17.44
CA GLN A 60 -12.59 -2.21 18.51
C GLN A 60 -11.75 -3.49 18.44
N SER A 61 -11.86 -4.23 17.33
CA SER A 61 -11.19 -5.52 17.16
C SER A 61 -10.37 -5.51 15.88
N GLY A 62 -9.14 -6.02 15.97
CA GLY A 62 -8.20 -6.12 14.87
C GLY A 62 -6.77 -5.85 15.33
N PRO A 63 -5.79 -5.91 14.41
CA PRO A 63 -4.44 -5.45 14.70
C PRO A 63 -4.43 -3.97 15.05
N ASP A 64 -3.62 -3.60 16.03
CA ASP A 64 -3.39 -2.20 16.41
C ASP A 64 -1.91 -2.05 16.83
N PRO A 65 -1.07 -1.30 16.08
CA PRO A 65 -1.40 -0.61 14.83
C PRO A 65 -1.87 -1.53 13.70
N VAL A 66 -2.70 -0.98 12.81
CA VAL A 66 -3.22 -1.71 11.64
C VAL A 66 -2.15 -1.88 10.57
N TYR A 67 -1.28 -0.88 10.38
CA TYR A 67 -0.13 -0.98 9.48
C TYR A 67 0.94 0.06 9.85
N TYR A 68 2.15 -0.14 9.32
CA TYR A 68 3.31 0.71 9.54
C TYR A 68 3.76 1.33 8.22
N VAL A 69 4.24 2.58 8.24
CA VAL A 69 4.82 3.25 7.07
C VAL A 69 6.17 3.86 7.43
N TRP A 70 7.21 3.52 6.68
CA TRP A 70 8.51 4.21 6.73
C TRP A 70 8.61 5.15 5.54
N ARG A 71 8.69 6.45 5.79
CA ARG A 71 8.74 7.46 4.73
C ARG A 71 10.17 7.92 4.41
N GLY A 72 10.49 8.01 3.12
CA GLY A 72 11.79 8.48 2.64
C GLY A 72 12.93 7.49 2.89
N VAL A 73 12.76 6.24 2.44
CA VAL A 73 13.72 5.15 2.64
C VAL A 73 14.78 5.16 1.54
N TYR A 74 16.02 5.46 1.91
CA TYR A 74 17.19 5.36 1.01
C TYR A 74 18.51 5.26 1.80
N LEU A 75 19.54 4.72 1.16
CA LEU A 75 20.91 4.70 1.71
C LEU A 75 21.52 6.11 1.62
N LYS A 76 22.36 6.52 2.58
CA LYS A 76 23.00 7.85 2.56
C LYS A 76 23.77 8.12 1.27
N ASN A 77 24.38 7.10 0.67
CA ASN A 77 25.09 7.21 -0.61
C ASN A 77 24.16 7.46 -1.82
N ASP A 78 22.85 7.16 -1.69
CA ASP A 78 21.84 7.44 -2.72
C ASP A 78 21.23 8.85 -2.59
N LYS A 79 21.69 9.68 -1.63
CA LYS A 79 21.08 10.99 -1.33
C LYS A 79 20.91 11.91 -2.55
N GLU A 80 21.97 12.13 -3.32
CA GLU A 80 21.90 13.00 -4.50
C GLU A 80 21.01 12.38 -5.59
N LYS A 81 20.98 11.05 -5.70
CA LYS A 81 20.10 10.36 -6.63
C LYS A 81 18.64 10.55 -6.26
N MET A 82 18.27 10.38 -4.99
CA MET A 82 16.91 10.63 -4.52
C MET A 82 16.49 12.08 -4.76
N LYS A 83 17.33 13.03 -4.35
CA LYS A 83 17.09 14.47 -4.56
C LYS A 83 16.89 14.82 -6.04
N ASN A 84 17.73 14.29 -6.93
CA ASN A 84 17.63 14.55 -8.37
C ASN A 84 16.45 13.85 -9.04
N SER A 85 15.97 12.74 -8.46
CA SER A 85 14.79 12.04 -8.99
C SER A 85 13.49 12.84 -8.77
N GLY A 86 13.43 13.66 -7.71
CA GLY A 86 12.22 14.33 -7.25
C GLY A 86 11.17 13.37 -6.67
N LEU A 87 11.56 12.11 -6.41
CA LEU A 87 10.69 11.06 -5.90
C LEU A 87 11.03 10.68 -4.47
N ARG A 88 10.02 10.23 -3.74
CA ARG A 88 10.09 9.64 -2.40
C ARG A 88 9.77 8.16 -2.49
N LEU A 89 10.59 7.34 -1.83
CA LEU A 89 10.33 5.92 -1.63
C LEU A 89 9.82 5.70 -0.21
N ASP A 90 8.61 5.15 -0.07
CA ASP A 90 8.00 4.80 1.21
C ASP A 90 7.84 3.27 1.27
N LEU A 91 7.91 2.69 2.47
CA LEU A 91 7.62 1.27 2.70
C LEU A 91 6.41 1.13 3.60
N THR A 92 5.49 0.23 3.24
CA THR A 92 4.35 -0.13 4.07
C THR A 92 4.42 -1.60 4.47
N LEU A 93 4.27 -1.88 5.76
CA LEU A 93 4.10 -3.23 6.31
C LEU A 93 2.70 -3.37 6.89
N MET A 94 2.00 -4.41 6.46
CA MET A 94 0.63 -4.71 6.86
C MET A 94 0.54 -6.16 7.34
N PRO A 95 0.07 -6.42 8.57
CA PRO A 95 -0.20 -7.77 9.05
C PRO A 95 -1.35 -8.42 8.27
N PRO A 96 -1.47 -9.76 8.30
CA PRO A 96 -2.71 -10.40 7.94
C PRO A 96 -3.76 -10.15 9.04
N GLY A 97 -5.03 -10.21 8.68
CA GLY A 97 -6.10 -10.15 9.67
C GLY A 97 -7.33 -9.39 9.20
N LYS A 98 -8.17 -9.07 10.18
CA LYS A 98 -9.44 -8.39 9.98
C LYS A 98 -9.65 -7.33 11.05
N ILE A 99 -10.40 -6.30 10.69
CA ILE A 99 -10.93 -5.29 11.57
C ILE A 99 -12.45 -5.51 11.64
N GLY A 100 -12.92 -6.12 12.72
CA GLY A 100 -14.27 -6.68 12.76
C GLY A 100 -14.47 -7.71 11.65
N ASN A 101 -15.36 -7.41 10.69
CA ASN A 101 -15.62 -8.26 9.53
C ASN A 101 -14.90 -7.83 8.24
N GLU A 102 -14.21 -6.69 8.24
CA GLU A 102 -13.49 -6.16 7.08
C GLU A 102 -12.02 -6.61 7.12
N PHE A 103 -11.41 -6.92 5.97
CA PHE A 103 -9.98 -7.25 5.93
C PHE A 103 -9.11 -6.02 6.22
N VAL A 104 -7.93 -6.28 6.78
CA VAL A 104 -6.94 -5.22 7.03
C VAL A 104 -6.60 -4.51 5.72
N LYS A 105 -6.57 -3.18 5.76
CA LYS A 105 -6.35 -2.32 4.59
C LYS A 105 -5.69 -0.99 4.98
N THR A 106 -5.16 -0.29 3.98
CA THR A 106 -4.87 1.14 4.11
C THR A 106 -6.17 1.95 4.10
N ALA A 107 -6.14 3.16 4.70
CA ALA A 107 -7.31 4.04 4.76
C ALA A 107 -7.85 4.40 3.36
N GLY A 108 -6.92 4.58 2.43
CA GLY A 108 -7.16 5.03 1.06
C GLY A 108 -7.35 6.53 0.92
N HIS A 109 -6.99 7.05 -0.24
CA HIS A 109 -7.02 8.48 -0.55
C HIS A 109 -6.91 8.68 -2.08
N TYR A 110 -7.10 9.92 -2.52
CA TYR A 110 -6.86 10.35 -3.89
C TYR A 110 -5.55 11.12 -4.02
N HIS A 111 -4.86 10.94 -5.15
CA HIS A 111 -3.82 11.87 -5.62
C HIS A 111 -4.28 12.58 -6.87
N LEU A 112 -4.63 13.86 -6.74
CA LEU A 112 -5.23 14.60 -7.85
C LEU A 112 -4.19 14.96 -8.94
N GLN A 113 -2.93 15.12 -8.55
CA GLN A 113 -1.90 15.70 -9.41
C GLN A 113 -0.84 14.71 -9.88
N TYR A 114 -0.54 13.69 -9.05
CA TYR A 114 0.62 12.83 -9.24
C TYR A 114 0.21 11.35 -9.31
N PRO A 115 0.85 10.56 -10.19
CA PRO A 115 0.75 9.12 -10.16
C PRO A 115 1.64 8.50 -9.07
N GLU A 116 1.42 7.22 -8.78
CA GLU A 116 2.28 6.43 -7.90
C GLU A 116 2.66 5.09 -8.55
N MET A 117 3.79 4.53 -8.12
CA MET A 117 4.24 3.20 -8.51
C MET A 117 4.44 2.32 -7.29
N TYR A 118 3.75 1.18 -7.26
CA TYR A 118 3.81 0.22 -6.15
C TYR A 118 4.71 -0.93 -6.52
N PHE A 119 5.52 -1.42 -5.58
CA PHE A 119 6.35 -2.61 -5.74
C PHE A 119 6.07 -3.58 -4.59
N ILE A 120 5.55 -4.77 -4.87
CA ILE A 120 5.26 -5.76 -3.84
C ILE A 120 6.54 -6.52 -3.48
N LEU A 121 6.92 -6.49 -2.21
CA LEU A 121 8.17 -7.04 -1.71
C LEU A 121 7.97 -8.37 -0.95
N CYS A 122 6.84 -8.51 -0.26
CA CYS A 122 6.47 -9.73 0.45
C CYS A 122 4.96 -9.90 0.42
N GLY A 123 4.49 -11.14 0.29
CA GLY A 123 3.07 -11.47 0.33
C GLY A 123 2.35 -11.15 -0.98
N ARG A 124 1.06 -10.86 -0.86
CA ARG A 124 0.16 -10.53 -1.97
C ARG A 124 -0.73 -9.37 -1.57
N ALA A 125 -0.96 -8.45 -2.49
CA ALA A 125 -1.80 -7.29 -2.31
C ALA A 125 -3.03 -7.39 -3.21
N HIS A 126 -4.17 -6.93 -2.69
CA HIS A 126 -5.27 -6.46 -3.50
C HIS A 126 -5.23 -4.94 -3.50
N ILE A 127 -4.97 -4.33 -4.65
CA ILE A 127 -5.01 -2.87 -4.82
C ILE A 127 -6.31 -2.53 -5.55
N LEU A 128 -7.21 -1.86 -4.84
CA LEU A 128 -8.44 -1.34 -5.41
C LEU A 128 -8.19 0.12 -5.79
N THR A 129 -8.39 0.45 -7.06
CA THR A 129 -8.32 1.84 -7.55
C THR A 129 -9.66 2.28 -8.10
N GLN A 130 -9.98 3.56 -7.93
CA GLN A 130 -11.24 4.14 -8.37
C GLN A 130 -11.08 5.57 -8.87
N LEU A 131 -11.85 5.94 -9.89
CA LEU A 131 -11.87 7.28 -10.46
C LEU A 131 -13.28 7.85 -10.40
N TYR A 132 -13.41 9.12 -10.01
CA TYR A 132 -14.60 9.93 -10.24
C TYR A 132 -14.25 11.10 -11.17
N LYS A 133 -15.24 11.68 -11.84
CA LYS A 133 -15.04 12.89 -12.69
C LYS A 133 -15.40 14.20 -11.99
N LYS A 134 -16.63 14.29 -11.48
CA LYS A 134 -17.19 15.55 -10.93
C LYS A 134 -17.70 15.38 -9.51
N ASN A 135 -18.50 14.34 -9.28
CA ASN A 135 -19.05 14.02 -7.98
C ASN A 135 -18.27 12.84 -7.38
N PRO A 136 -17.57 12.99 -6.24
CA PRO A 136 -16.85 11.91 -5.59
C PRO A 136 -17.74 10.74 -5.14
N LYS A 137 -19.07 10.92 -5.08
CA LYS A 137 -20.04 9.84 -4.81
C LYS A 137 -20.44 9.02 -6.03
N ILE A 138 -20.09 9.45 -7.25
CA ILE A 138 -20.37 8.72 -8.49
C ILE A 138 -19.03 8.25 -9.05
N ILE A 139 -18.76 6.96 -8.89
CA ILE A 139 -17.55 6.34 -9.40
C ILE A 139 -17.75 5.96 -10.87
N GLU A 140 -16.77 6.22 -11.70
CA GLU A 140 -16.81 5.91 -13.14
C GLU A 140 -16.00 4.67 -13.49
N ILE A 141 -14.87 4.48 -12.81
CA ILE A 141 -13.96 3.37 -13.04
C ILE A 141 -13.61 2.74 -11.69
N VAL A 142 -13.65 1.41 -11.63
CA VAL A 142 -13.12 0.64 -10.51
C VAL A 142 -12.24 -0.48 -11.07
N HIS A 143 -10.98 -0.50 -10.63
CA HIS A 143 -10.06 -1.58 -10.94
C HIS A 143 -9.64 -2.33 -9.68
N LEU A 144 -9.46 -3.64 -9.82
CA LEU A 144 -8.83 -4.48 -8.80
C LEU A 144 -7.63 -5.18 -9.41
N THR A 145 -6.45 -4.87 -8.86
CA THR A 145 -5.21 -5.55 -9.22
C THR A 145 -4.77 -6.43 -8.06
N GLU A 146 -4.60 -7.73 -8.32
CA GLU A 146 -3.85 -8.62 -7.43
C GLU A 146 -2.38 -8.59 -7.84
N ALA A 147 -1.48 -8.33 -6.89
CA ALA A 147 -0.04 -8.27 -7.13
C ALA A 147 0.72 -9.08 -6.07
N SER A 148 1.65 -9.90 -6.51
CA SER A 148 2.51 -10.76 -5.67
C SER A 148 3.93 -10.20 -5.57
N ALA A 149 4.71 -10.71 -4.62
CA ALA A 149 6.12 -10.34 -4.49
C ALA A 149 6.87 -10.39 -5.84
N GLY A 150 7.60 -9.31 -6.16
CA GLY A 150 8.29 -9.13 -7.45
C GLY A 150 7.41 -8.51 -8.55
N GLU A 151 6.19 -8.10 -8.24
CA GLU A 151 5.29 -7.40 -9.17
C GLU A 151 5.13 -5.92 -8.79
N GLN A 152 4.77 -5.11 -9.77
CA GLN A 152 4.51 -3.68 -9.65
C GLN A 152 3.11 -3.30 -10.16
N VAL A 153 2.56 -2.21 -9.64
CA VAL A 153 1.25 -1.68 -10.02
C VAL A 153 1.32 -0.16 -10.17
N PHE A 154 0.96 0.34 -11.35
CA PHE A 154 0.90 1.76 -11.65
C PHE A 154 -0.45 2.33 -11.29
N ILE A 155 -0.45 3.40 -10.50
CA ILE A 155 -1.64 4.13 -10.08
C ILE A 155 -1.63 5.46 -10.82
N PRO A 156 -2.48 5.65 -11.84
CA PRO A 156 -2.53 6.90 -12.59
C PRO A 156 -2.99 8.07 -11.71
N ARG A 157 -2.60 9.29 -12.08
CA ARG A 157 -3.10 10.51 -11.43
C ARG A 157 -4.65 10.54 -11.44
N GLY A 158 -5.23 11.14 -10.42
CA GLY A 158 -6.67 11.27 -10.24
C GLY A 158 -7.35 10.01 -9.72
N PHE A 159 -6.69 8.84 -9.74
CA PHE A 159 -7.24 7.65 -9.11
C PHE A 159 -7.05 7.73 -7.60
N GLY A 160 -8.12 7.39 -6.89
CA GLY A 160 -8.05 7.03 -5.49
C GLY A 160 -7.72 5.56 -5.37
N HIS A 161 -7.02 5.19 -4.30
CA HIS A 161 -6.60 3.81 -4.11
C HIS A 161 -6.55 3.42 -2.65
N ASN A 162 -6.69 2.13 -2.40
CA ASN A 162 -6.33 1.50 -1.14
C ASN A 162 -5.79 0.09 -1.38
N THR A 163 -4.99 -0.38 -0.43
CA THR A 163 -4.37 -1.71 -0.46
C THR A 163 -4.99 -2.56 0.63
N ILE A 164 -5.43 -3.77 0.27
CA ILE A 164 -6.11 -4.71 1.14
C ILE A 164 -5.26 -5.99 1.23
N ASN A 165 -5.07 -6.49 2.45
CA ASN A 165 -4.49 -7.80 2.70
C ASN A 165 -5.58 -8.81 3.08
N VAL A 166 -6.06 -9.56 2.09
CA VAL A 166 -7.05 -10.64 2.31
C VAL A 166 -6.43 -11.99 2.66
N PHE A 167 -5.11 -12.04 2.78
CA PHE A 167 -4.34 -13.27 2.92
C PHE A 167 -3.91 -13.50 4.38
N ASP A 168 -3.42 -14.70 4.65
CA ASP A 168 -2.98 -15.18 5.96
C ASP A 168 -1.50 -14.87 6.26
N LYS A 169 -0.86 -14.05 5.41
CA LYS A 169 0.55 -13.66 5.52
C LYS A 169 0.73 -12.15 5.55
N PRO A 170 1.82 -11.63 6.14
CA PRO A 170 2.14 -10.22 6.06
C PRO A 170 2.37 -9.75 4.62
N LEU A 171 1.98 -8.51 4.37
CA LEU A 171 2.20 -7.80 3.11
C LEU A 171 3.22 -6.68 3.34
N VAL A 172 4.26 -6.64 2.50
CA VAL A 172 5.18 -5.51 2.43
C VAL A 172 5.22 -5.00 1.00
N PHE A 173 5.05 -3.70 0.82
CA PHE A 173 5.21 -3.05 -0.47
C PHE A 173 5.92 -1.71 -0.33
N ALA A 174 6.60 -1.31 -1.42
CA ALA A 174 7.14 0.03 -1.56
C ALA A 174 6.22 0.89 -2.43
N THR A 175 6.11 2.16 -2.08
CA THR A 175 5.46 3.18 -2.89
C THR A 175 6.52 4.18 -3.36
N LEU A 176 6.59 4.40 -4.66
CA LEU A 176 7.40 5.44 -5.27
C LEU A 176 6.48 6.54 -5.80
N ALA A 177 6.62 7.74 -5.25
CA ALA A 177 5.74 8.87 -5.49
C ALA A 177 6.53 10.18 -5.63
N ASP A 178 5.92 11.23 -6.17
CA ASP A 178 6.51 12.57 -6.17
C ASP A 178 6.70 13.07 -4.72
N GLU A 179 7.82 13.75 -4.43
CA GLU A 179 8.07 14.31 -3.09
C GLU A 179 7.03 15.35 -2.67
N LYS A 180 6.40 16.02 -3.64
CA LYS A 180 5.35 17.04 -3.45
C LYS A 180 3.95 16.47 -3.40
N LEU A 181 3.81 15.15 -3.44
CA LEU A 181 2.52 14.49 -3.43
C LEU A 181 1.78 14.77 -2.11
N GLU A 182 0.51 15.14 -2.25
CA GLU A 182 -0.44 15.37 -1.16
C GLU A 182 -1.56 14.32 -1.24
N ASP A 183 -1.98 13.83 -0.08
CA ASP A 183 -3.03 12.82 0.06
C ASP A 183 -4.38 13.52 0.32
N ASP A 184 -5.38 13.30 -0.52
CA ASP A 184 -6.77 13.70 -0.24
C ASP A 184 -7.56 12.52 0.36
N TYR A 185 -7.66 12.51 1.69
CA TYR A 185 -8.43 11.53 2.45
C TYR A 185 -9.92 11.89 2.56
N GLU A 186 -10.33 13.11 2.21
CA GLU A 186 -11.66 13.64 2.56
C GLU A 186 -12.77 12.84 1.88
N SER A 187 -12.62 12.56 0.59
CA SER A 187 -13.58 11.74 -0.17
C SER A 187 -13.74 10.35 0.42
N TYR A 188 -12.64 9.68 0.77
CA TYR A 188 -12.69 8.36 1.41
C TYR A 188 -13.33 8.44 2.79
N LYS A 189 -12.97 9.43 3.62
CA LYS A 189 -13.53 9.62 4.95
C LYS A 189 -15.04 9.88 4.91
N ASN A 190 -15.50 10.73 4.00
CA ASN A 190 -16.92 11.08 3.84
C ASN A 190 -17.77 9.91 3.33
N ASN A 191 -17.16 8.96 2.62
CA ASN A 191 -17.84 7.79 2.09
C ASN A 191 -17.50 6.49 2.84
N ARG A 192 -16.83 6.58 3.99
CA ARG A 192 -16.42 5.42 4.80
C ARG A 192 -15.54 4.41 4.05
N GLY A 193 -14.50 4.91 3.38
CA GLY A 193 -13.53 4.13 2.63
C GLY A 193 -13.84 4.06 1.13
N ALA A 194 -13.30 3.04 0.47
CA ALA A 194 -13.41 2.85 -0.96
C ALA A 194 -14.81 2.41 -1.42
N SER A 195 -15.02 2.41 -2.74
CA SER A 195 -16.24 2.00 -3.44
C SER A 195 -16.62 0.54 -3.25
N TYR A 196 -15.68 -0.31 -2.84
CA TYR A 196 -15.94 -1.69 -2.44
C TYR A 196 -15.30 -2.00 -1.09
N TYR A 197 -16.00 -2.79 -0.29
CA TYR A 197 -15.49 -3.39 0.93
C TYR A 197 -15.05 -4.83 0.68
N PHE A 198 -13.96 -5.23 1.33
CA PHE A 198 -13.48 -6.61 1.34
C PHE A 198 -13.79 -7.20 2.71
N LEU A 199 -14.80 -8.06 2.77
CA LEU A 199 -15.33 -8.62 4.01
C LEU A 199 -15.06 -10.11 4.10
N THR A 200 -15.20 -10.68 5.29
CA THR A 200 -15.21 -12.12 5.46
C THR A 200 -16.63 -12.64 5.61
N LYS A 201 -16.98 -13.67 4.84
CA LYS A 201 -18.23 -14.42 4.98
C LYS A 201 -17.95 -15.90 4.85
N ASN A 202 -18.26 -16.68 5.88
CA ASN A 202 -17.98 -18.13 5.94
C ASN A 202 -16.51 -18.48 5.63
N GLY A 203 -15.57 -17.64 6.08
CA GLY A 203 -14.14 -17.83 5.83
C GLY A 203 -13.67 -17.49 4.41
N GLN A 204 -14.55 -16.98 3.55
CA GLN A 204 -14.20 -16.53 2.19
C GLN A 204 -14.20 -15.01 2.09
N VAL A 205 -13.53 -14.49 1.06
CA VAL A 205 -13.55 -13.07 0.71
C VAL A 205 -14.88 -12.74 0.04
N ASP A 206 -15.64 -11.84 0.66
CA ASP A 206 -16.90 -11.30 0.14
C ASP A 206 -16.67 -9.83 -0.24
N ILE A 207 -16.70 -9.53 -1.54
CA ILE A 207 -16.46 -8.19 -2.08
C ILE A 207 -17.80 -7.54 -2.35
N VAL A 208 -18.12 -6.47 -1.62
CA VAL A 208 -19.44 -5.83 -1.67
C VAL A 208 -19.32 -4.34 -1.97
N LYS A 209 -20.27 -3.80 -2.74
CA LYS A 209 -20.36 -2.36 -3.02
C LYS A 209 -20.55 -1.58 -1.72
N ASN A 210 -19.87 -0.45 -1.59
CA ASN A 210 -20.04 0.46 -0.48
C ASN A 210 -21.31 1.32 -0.70
N PRO A 211 -22.35 1.20 0.14
CA PRO A 211 -23.61 1.89 -0.06
C PRO A 211 -23.56 3.42 0.18
N ASN A 212 -22.42 3.96 0.64
CA ASN A 212 -22.25 5.40 0.82
C ASN A 212 -21.99 6.15 -0.50
N TYR A 213 -21.69 5.42 -1.58
CA TYR A 213 -21.60 5.96 -2.94
C TYR A 213 -22.94 5.85 -3.66
N ASP A 214 -23.30 6.87 -4.45
CA ASP A 214 -24.58 6.94 -5.17
C ASP A 214 -24.60 5.98 -6.38
N SER A 215 -23.43 5.76 -7.00
CA SER A 215 -23.28 4.85 -8.13
C SER A 215 -21.86 4.28 -8.19
N ILE A 216 -21.77 2.96 -8.39
CA ILE A 216 -20.52 2.21 -8.47
C ILE A 216 -20.61 1.24 -9.66
N PRO A 217 -19.68 1.30 -10.63
CA PRO A 217 -19.65 0.39 -11.77
C PRO A 217 -19.20 -1.01 -11.31
N GLU A 218 -19.33 -1.99 -12.19
CA GLU A 218 -18.75 -3.30 -11.93
C GLU A 218 -17.22 -3.22 -11.84
N LEU A 219 -16.67 -3.95 -10.89
CA LEU A 219 -15.23 -4.02 -10.66
C LEU A 219 -14.57 -4.76 -11.82
N LYS A 220 -13.58 -4.13 -12.45
CA LYS A 220 -12.78 -4.73 -13.52
C LYS A 220 -11.43 -5.18 -12.97
N LYS A 221 -11.10 -6.46 -13.16
CA LYS A 221 -9.77 -6.98 -12.79
C LYS A 221 -8.72 -6.51 -13.79
N THR A 222 -7.58 -6.08 -13.28
CA THR A 222 -6.41 -5.65 -14.06
C THR A 222 -5.18 -6.44 -13.63
N PRO A 223 -4.29 -6.80 -14.56
CA PRO A 223 -3.07 -7.53 -14.21
C PRO A 223 -2.05 -6.61 -13.53
N ALA A 224 -1.24 -7.17 -12.65
CA ALA A 224 0.01 -6.54 -12.21
C ALA A 224 1.11 -6.77 -13.26
N GLU A 225 2.18 -5.98 -13.18
CA GLU A 225 3.34 -6.09 -14.06
C GLU A 225 4.53 -6.72 -13.33
N LYS A 226 5.44 -7.37 -14.04
CA LYS A 226 6.69 -7.82 -13.42
C LYS A 226 7.61 -6.64 -13.13
N ALA A 227 8.17 -6.59 -11.93
CA ALA A 227 9.17 -5.61 -11.54
C ALA A 227 10.57 -6.22 -11.67
N SER A 228 11.50 -5.47 -12.26
CA SER A 228 12.93 -5.81 -12.16
C SER A 228 13.45 -5.46 -10.76
N ALA A 229 14.42 -6.24 -10.28
CA ALA A 229 15.09 -5.96 -9.00
C ALA A 229 15.64 -4.53 -8.97
N GLY A 230 15.27 -3.77 -7.92
CA GLY A 230 15.69 -2.38 -7.75
C GLY A 230 15.18 -1.42 -8.82
N ALA A 231 14.16 -1.79 -9.60
CA ALA A 231 13.66 -1.01 -10.74
C ALA A 231 13.36 0.45 -10.39
N TRP A 232 12.85 0.72 -9.19
CA TRP A 232 12.55 2.07 -8.68
C TRP A 232 13.72 3.04 -8.82
N ARG A 233 14.98 2.57 -8.78
CA ARG A 233 16.18 3.39 -8.94
C ARG A 233 16.35 4.01 -10.33
N ASN A 234 15.63 3.53 -11.33
CA ASN A 234 15.70 4.04 -12.69
C ASN A 234 14.61 5.09 -12.97
N TRP A 235 13.72 5.32 -11.99
CA TRP A 235 12.63 6.27 -12.11
C TRP A 235 13.03 7.66 -11.59
N ASN A 236 12.41 8.66 -12.20
CA ASN A 236 12.34 10.04 -11.77
C ASN A 236 10.94 10.59 -12.12
N THR A 237 10.62 11.81 -11.67
CA THR A 237 9.33 12.45 -11.94
C THR A 237 8.95 12.47 -13.42
N ARG A 238 9.92 12.69 -14.31
CA ARG A 238 9.68 12.66 -15.77
C ARG A 238 9.28 11.28 -16.27
N THR A 239 10.02 10.22 -15.92
CA THR A 239 9.67 8.86 -16.37
C THR A 239 8.34 8.38 -15.80
N LEU A 240 7.98 8.83 -14.59
CA LEU A 240 6.69 8.51 -13.97
C LEU A 240 5.54 9.22 -14.70
N GLN A 241 5.78 10.45 -15.19
CA GLN A 241 4.85 11.17 -16.05
C GLN A 241 4.75 10.54 -17.45
N GLU A 242 5.86 10.15 -18.07
CA GLU A 242 5.87 9.48 -19.38
C GLU A 242 5.05 8.17 -19.33
N ARG A 243 5.18 7.38 -18.25
CA ARG A 243 4.35 6.18 -18.04
C ARG A 243 2.86 6.47 -17.98
N MET A 244 2.47 7.62 -17.43
CA MET A 244 1.08 8.05 -17.40
C MET A 244 0.54 8.30 -18.81
N ASP A 245 1.34 8.93 -19.66
CA ASP A 245 0.95 9.28 -21.03
C ASP A 245 0.80 8.03 -21.91
N GLU A 246 1.53 6.95 -21.61
CA GLU A 246 1.38 5.63 -22.25
C GLU A 246 0.13 4.85 -21.79
N SER A 247 -0.43 5.22 -20.62
CA SER A 247 -1.54 4.50 -19.98
C SER A 247 -2.94 5.01 -20.37
N HIS A 248 -3.01 6.04 -21.22
CA HIS A 248 -4.25 6.66 -21.74
C HIS A 248 -4.47 6.28 -23.21
#